data_AF-A0A7J7H3L9-F1
#
_entry.id   AF-A0A7J7H3L9-F1
#
_cell.length_a   1.000
_cell.length_b   1.000
_cell.length_c   1.000
_cell.angle_alpha   90.00
_cell.angle_beta   90.00
_cell.angle_gamma   90.00
#
_symmetry.space_group_name_H-M   'P 1'
#
loop_
_entity.id
_entity.type
_entity.pdbx_description
1 polymer ?
#
loop_
_entity_poly.entity_id
_entity_poly.type
_entity_poly.pdbx_seq_one_letter_code
_entity_poly.pdbx_strand_id
1 'polypeptide(L)'
;MFAVDQTDNQIQYLQGIQQAGDTSASMWSKPTVRRKTKIVCTIGPSTNTREMIWKLAEAGMNVARMNMSHGDHASHQKVIDLVKEYNAQSKDNVIAIMLDTKGPEVRSGDLPQPIMLSSGEEFTFTIQRGVGTADCVSVNYDDFVNDVEVGDMLLVDGMQ
;
A
#
# COMPACT_ATOMS: atom_id res chain seq x y z
N MET A 1 -39.76 -10.31 42.66
CA MET A 1 -39.67 -8.96 42.07
C MET A 1 -38.24 -8.50 42.34
N PHE A 2 -37.27 -8.41 41.43
CA PHE A 2 -37.25 -8.26 39.97
C PHE A 2 -35.98 -8.95 39.44
N ALA A 3 -36.10 -9.76 38.40
CA ALA A 3 -34.96 -10.28 37.64
C ALA A 3 -35.38 -10.40 36.17
N VAL A 4 -35.71 -9.26 35.58
CA VAL A 4 -36.03 -9.11 34.15
C VAL A 4 -35.51 -7.74 33.75
N ASP A 5 -34.25 -7.62 33.30
CA ASP A 5 -33.84 -6.39 32.56
C ASP A 5 -32.49 -6.41 31.80
N GLN A 6 -31.80 -7.54 31.64
CA GLN A 6 -30.52 -7.55 30.89
C GLN A 6 -30.55 -8.38 29.61
N THR A 7 -31.29 -9.47 29.59
CA THR A 7 -31.44 -10.32 28.40
C THR A 7 -32.37 -9.68 27.36
N ASP A 8 -33.41 -8.97 27.79
CA ASP A 8 -34.38 -8.34 26.90
C ASP A 8 -33.80 -7.16 26.11
N ASN A 9 -32.91 -6.37 26.75
CA ASN A 9 -32.19 -5.28 26.08
C ASN A 9 -31.24 -5.79 25.00
N GLN A 10 -30.60 -6.94 25.23
CA GLN A 10 -29.68 -7.55 24.27
C GLN A 10 -30.42 -8.16 23.08
N ILE A 11 -31.62 -8.73 23.33
CA ILE A 11 -32.49 -9.27 22.28
C ILE A 11 -33.11 -8.15 21.44
N GLN A 12 -33.53 -7.03 22.04
CA GLN A 12 -34.02 -5.86 21.31
C GLN A 12 -32.92 -5.24 20.43
N TYR A 13 -31.68 -5.20 20.91
CA TYR A 13 -30.53 -4.75 20.11
C TYR A 13 -30.29 -5.65 18.89
N LEU A 14 -30.35 -6.97 19.07
CA LEU A 14 -30.16 -7.95 17.98
C LEU A 14 -31.33 -7.93 16.97
N GLN A 15 -32.57 -7.73 17.44
CA GLN A 15 -33.74 -7.59 16.57
C GLN A 15 -33.70 -6.29 15.74
N GLY A 16 -33.15 -5.21 16.29
CA GLY A 16 -32.88 -3.97 15.54
C GLY A 16 -31.85 -4.14 14.42
N ILE A 17 -30.87 -5.03 14.60
CA ILE A 17 -29.87 -5.36 13.57
C ILE A 17 -30.47 -6.20 12.44
N GLN A 18 -31.42 -7.10 12.73
CA GLN A 18 -32.09 -7.92 11.70
C GLN A 18 -33.07 -7.13 10.83
N GLN A 19 -33.68 -6.04 11.33
CA GLN A 19 -34.55 -5.18 10.51
C GLN A 19 -33.78 -4.20 9.61
N ALA A 20 -32.47 -4.00 9.83
CA ALA A 20 -31.62 -3.18 8.96
C ALA A 20 -31.17 -3.92 7.68
N GLY A 21 -31.59 -5.17 7.48
CA GLY A 21 -31.20 -6.02 6.35
C GLY A 21 -31.92 -5.76 5.03
N ASP A 22 -32.91 -4.86 4.98
CA ASP A 22 -33.76 -4.65 3.79
C ASP A 22 -33.81 -3.17 3.37
N THR A 23 -32.68 -2.62 2.94
CA THR A 23 -32.63 -1.35 2.19
C THR A 23 -31.50 -1.37 1.15
N SER A 24 -31.83 -1.85 -0.06
CA SER A 24 -30.97 -1.90 -1.24
C SER A 24 -30.61 -0.52 -1.86
N ALA A 25 -30.73 0.57 -1.10
CA ALA A 25 -30.40 1.93 -1.56
C ALA A 25 -29.62 2.80 -0.55
N SER A 26 -29.21 2.26 0.61
CA SER A 26 -28.55 3.02 1.69
C SER A 26 -27.18 2.44 2.10
N MET A 27 -26.54 1.64 1.25
CA MET A 27 -25.36 0.85 1.64
C MET A 27 -24.03 1.62 1.62
N TRP A 28 -24.08 2.95 1.76
CA TRP A 28 -22.91 3.76 2.09
C TRP A 28 -23.33 4.98 2.90
N SER A 29 -23.66 4.77 4.18
CA SER A 29 -23.74 5.89 5.11
C SER A 29 -22.38 6.59 5.14
N LYS A 30 -22.39 7.94 5.13
CA LYS A 30 -21.14 8.73 5.22
C LYS A 30 -20.31 8.17 6.38
N PRO A 31 -19.04 7.78 6.15
CA PRO A 31 -18.21 7.20 7.19
C PRO A 31 -18.21 8.11 8.38
N THR A 32 -18.64 7.57 9.52
CA THR A 32 -18.59 8.33 10.75
C THR A 32 -17.13 8.54 11.10
N VAL A 33 -16.73 9.81 11.28
CA VAL A 33 -15.41 10.24 11.78
C VAL A 33 -15.03 9.58 13.13
N ARG A 34 -15.97 8.84 13.74
CA ARG A 34 -15.86 8.16 15.03
C ARG A 34 -15.16 6.79 15.02
N ARG A 35 -14.78 6.23 13.86
CA ARG A 35 -14.02 4.97 13.86
C ARG A 35 -12.63 5.15 14.48
N LYS A 36 -12.22 4.16 15.28
CA LYS A 36 -10.92 4.17 15.99
C LYS A 36 -9.76 3.87 15.04
N THR A 37 -9.89 2.82 14.22
CA THR A 37 -8.89 2.42 13.22
C THR A 37 -8.75 3.47 12.14
N LYS A 38 -7.51 3.85 11.79
CA LYS A 38 -7.21 4.82 10.73
C LYS A 38 -6.91 4.10 9.41
N ILE A 39 -7.19 4.78 8.29
CA ILE A 39 -7.02 4.23 6.94
C ILE A 39 -5.95 5.04 6.20
N VAL A 40 -4.95 4.33 5.70
CA VAL A 40 -3.91 4.86 4.83
C VAL A 40 -4.25 4.43 3.40
N CYS A 41 -4.32 5.39 2.47
CA CYS A 41 -4.53 5.10 1.06
C CYS A 41 -3.28 5.49 0.27
N THR A 42 -2.74 4.54 -0.50
CA THR A 42 -1.66 4.86 -1.43
C THR A 42 -2.24 5.59 -2.64
N ILE A 43 -1.72 6.78 -2.93
CA ILE A 43 -2.17 7.58 -4.07
C ILE A 43 -1.34 7.19 -5.29
N GLY A 44 -2.02 6.87 -6.39
CA GLY A 44 -1.43 6.45 -7.65
C GLY A 44 -2.20 7.00 -8.85
N PRO A 45 -1.88 6.53 -10.07
CA PRO A 45 -2.48 7.07 -11.31
C PRO A 45 -4.02 7.04 -11.34
N SER A 46 -4.64 6.04 -10.71
CA SER A 46 -6.10 5.92 -10.63
C SER A 46 -6.75 6.81 -9.56
N THR A 47 -5.97 7.39 -8.65
CA THR A 47 -6.45 8.10 -7.46
C THR A 47 -5.86 9.49 -7.25
N ASN A 48 -5.07 10.00 -8.21
CA ASN A 48 -4.38 11.30 -8.10
C ASN A 48 -5.19 12.51 -8.63
N THR A 49 -6.48 12.34 -8.93
CA THR A 49 -7.37 13.44 -9.33
C THR A 49 -8.08 14.04 -8.12
N ARG A 50 -8.55 15.29 -8.28
CA ARG A 50 -9.35 15.97 -7.26
C ARG A 50 -10.56 15.13 -6.86
N GLU A 51 -11.32 14.68 -7.84
CA GLU A 51 -12.57 13.95 -7.63
C GLU A 51 -12.31 12.67 -6.82
N MET A 52 -11.20 11.98 -7.11
CA MET A 52 -10.88 10.74 -6.40
C MET A 52 -10.34 10.99 -5.00
N ILE A 53 -9.52 12.03 -4.80
CA ILE A 53 -9.04 12.41 -3.46
C ILE A 53 -10.23 12.77 -2.54
N TRP A 54 -11.21 13.51 -3.06
CA TRP A 54 -12.44 13.83 -2.31
C TRP A 54 -13.24 12.58 -2.01
N LYS A 55 -13.47 11.71 -3.00
CA LYS A 55 -14.16 10.43 -2.79
C LYS A 55 -13.48 9.57 -1.73
N LEU A 56 -12.15 9.47 -1.78
CA LEU A 56 -11.38 8.72 -0.79
C LEU A 56 -11.47 9.34 0.60
N ALA A 57 -11.32 10.66 0.72
CA ALA A 57 -11.45 11.37 1.99
C ALA A 57 -12.85 11.22 2.59
N GLU A 58 -13.90 11.37 1.77
CA GLU A 58 -15.29 11.17 2.15
C GLU A 58 -15.64 9.70 2.40
N ALA A 59 -14.90 8.74 1.82
CA ALA A 59 -15.00 7.31 2.12
C ALA A 59 -14.21 6.90 3.37
N GLY A 60 -13.42 7.81 3.95
CA GLY A 60 -12.71 7.58 5.20
C GLY A 60 -11.21 7.42 5.07
N MET A 61 -10.56 7.91 4.03
CA MET A 61 -9.11 8.09 4.07
C MET A 61 -8.73 8.99 5.26
N ASN A 62 -7.64 8.67 5.96
CA ASN A 62 -7.03 9.54 6.98
C ASN A 62 -5.62 9.97 6.60
N VAL A 63 -4.91 9.14 5.82
CA VAL A 63 -3.55 9.42 5.38
C VAL A 63 -3.45 9.14 3.89
N ALA A 64 -2.98 10.15 3.13
CA ALA A 64 -2.55 9.98 1.76
C ALA A 64 -1.07 9.56 1.76
N ARG A 65 -0.80 8.29 1.41
CA ARG A 65 0.55 7.75 1.25
C ARG A 65 1.03 7.98 -0.17
N MET A 66 2.17 8.64 -0.31
CA MET A 66 2.88 8.80 -1.56
C MET A 66 4.09 7.87 -1.55
N ASN A 67 4.08 6.86 -2.42
CA ASN A 67 5.19 5.91 -2.54
C ASN A 67 6.26 6.51 -3.46
N MET A 68 7.41 6.91 -2.90
CA MET A 68 8.53 7.51 -3.62
C MET A 68 9.33 6.51 -4.47
N SER A 69 9.04 5.21 -4.40
CA SER A 69 9.57 4.24 -5.38
C SER A 69 9.03 4.49 -6.79
N HIS A 70 7.93 5.26 -6.91
CA HIS A 70 7.30 5.60 -8.17
C HIS A 70 6.90 7.08 -8.23
N GLY A 71 6.65 7.58 -9.44
CA GLY A 71 6.28 8.98 -9.66
C GLY A 71 7.45 9.95 -9.50
N ASP A 72 7.20 11.20 -9.84
CA ASP A 72 8.16 12.29 -9.76
C ASP A 72 7.70 13.35 -8.74
N HIS A 73 8.58 14.31 -8.45
CA HIS A 73 8.25 15.39 -7.52
C HIS A 73 7.01 16.19 -7.95
N ALA A 74 6.80 16.40 -9.25
CA ALA A 74 5.69 17.20 -9.75
C ALA A 74 4.32 16.53 -9.53
N SER A 75 4.24 15.23 -9.80
CA SER A 75 3.05 14.43 -9.58
C SER A 75 2.72 14.28 -8.09
N HIS A 76 3.72 14.11 -7.23
CA HIS A 76 3.52 14.11 -5.77
C HIS A 76 3.11 15.49 -5.25
N GLN A 77 3.71 16.57 -5.77
CA GLN A 77 3.33 17.94 -5.41
C GLN A 77 1.86 18.22 -5.72
N LYS A 78 1.36 17.79 -6.88
CA LYS A 78 -0.06 17.89 -7.24
C LYS A 78 -0.97 17.23 -6.20
N VAL A 79 -0.60 16.04 -5.73
CA VAL A 79 -1.37 15.34 -4.68
C VAL A 79 -1.35 16.11 -3.37
N ILE A 80 -0.19 16.62 -2.96
CA ILE A 80 -0.04 17.45 -1.75
C ILE A 80 -0.97 18.67 -1.80
N ASP A 81 -1.00 19.37 -2.94
CA ASP A 81 -1.80 20.58 -3.10
C ASP A 81 -3.30 20.27 -3.05
N LEU A 82 -3.75 19.19 -3.68
CA LEU A 82 -5.14 18.74 -3.62
C LEU A 82 -5.55 18.32 -2.20
N VAL A 83 -4.68 17.64 -1.46
CA VAL A 83 -4.93 17.26 -0.05
C VAL A 83 -5.02 18.51 0.83
N LYS A 84 -4.14 19.49 0.65
CA LYS A 84 -4.20 20.78 1.36
C LYS A 84 -5.48 21.53 1.04
N GLU A 85 -5.89 21.53 -0.22
CA GLU A 85 -7.12 22.19 -0.66
C GLU A 85 -8.37 21.54 -0.05
N TYR A 86 -8.41 20.20 0.02
CA TYR A 86 -9.46 19.47 0.74
C TYR A 86 -9.50 19.85 2.22
N ASN A 87 -8.33 19.82 2.89
CA ASN A 87 -8.22 20.14 4.31
C ASN A 87 -8.61 21.59 4.65
N ALA A 88 -8.45 22.53 3.71
CA ALA A 88 -8.90 23.91 3.90
C ALA A 88 -10.43 24.04 3.97
N GLN A 89 -11.16 23.09 3.38
CA GLN A 89 -12.63 23.07 3.30
C GLN A 89 -13.26 22.13 4.33
N SER A 90 -12.52 21.13 4.82
CA SER A 90 -13.01 20.08 5.73
C SER A 90 -12.53 20.32 7.17
N LYS A 91 -13.45 20.46 8.11
CA LYS A 91 -13.15 20.61 9.55
C LYS A 91 -13.19 19.29 10.32
N ASP A 92 -14.00 18.33 9.86
CA ASP A 92 -14.27 17.09 10.59
C ASP A 92 -13.34 15.94 10.19
N ASN A 93 -12.74 16.00 9.00
CA ASN A 93 -11.76 15.01 8.54
C ASN A 93 -10.55 15.71 7.91
N VAL A 94 -9.45 15.77 8.65
CA VAL A 94 -8.16 16.29 8.17
C VAL A 94 -7.30 15.12 7.71
N ILE A 95 -6.86 15.15 6.46
CA ILE A 95 -6.02 14.14 5.84
C ILE A 95 -4.54 14.46 6.10
N ALA A 96 -3.81 13.53 6.71
CA ALA A 96 -2.37 13.62 6.82
C ALA A 96 -1.68 13.17 5.52
N ILE A 97 -0.48 13.67 5.28
CA ILE A 97 0.35 13.31 4.13
C ILE A 97 1.52 12.48 4.63
N MET A 98 1.76 11.31 4.02
CA MET A 98 2.86 10.42 4.33
C MET A 98 3.73 10.24 3.08
N LEU A 99 5.01 10.57 3.22
CA LEU A 99 6.04 10.25 2.24
C LEU A 99 6.66 8.90 2.63
N ASP A 100 6.53 7.92 1.74
CA ASP A 100 7.14 6.61 1.91
C ASP A 100 8.35 6.48 0.99
N THR A 101 9.53 6.31 1.59
CA THR A 101 10.80 6.30 0.87
C THR A 101 11.08 4.93 0.26
N LYS A 102 11.73 4.90 -0.91
CA LYS A 102 12.11 3.68 -1.61
C LYS A 102 12.95 2.69 -0.78
N GLY A 103 13.83 3.21 0.09
CA GLY A 103 14.77 2.40 0.86
C GLY A 103 15.91 1.81 0.01
N PRO A 104 16.84 1.07 0.63
CA PRO A 104 17.87 0.33 -0.10
C PRO A 104 17.24 -0.84 -0.86
N GLU A 105 17.67 -1.06 -2.10
CA GLU A 105 17.20 -2.16 -2.95
C GLU A 105 18.37 -2.83 -3.65
N VAL A 106 18.49 -4.15 -3.46
CA VAL A 106 19.40 -5.00 -4.26
C VAL A 106 18.62 -5.54 -5.46
N ARG A 107 19.14 -5.32 -6.67
CA ARG A 107 18.54 -5.72 -7.95
C ARG A 107 19.59 -6.37 -8.82
N SER A 108 19.17 -7.36 -9.60
CA SER A 108 19.96 -7.83 -10.74
C SER A 108 20.09 -6.72 -11.79
N GLY A 109 21.18 -6.75 -12.55
CA GLY A 109 21.36 -5.93 -13.73
C GLY A 109 20.45 -6.35 -14.88
N ASP A 110 20.52 -5.59 -15.96
CA ASP A 110 19.73 -5.84 -17.15
C ASP A 110 20.17 -7.13 -17.85
N LEU A 111 19.19 -7.87 -18.35
CA LEU A 111 19.40 -9.08 -19.14
C LEU A 111 18.93 -8.85 -20.57
N PRO A 112 19.69 -9.29 -21.59
CA PRO A 112 19.27 -9.15 -23.00
C PRO A 112 18.02 -9.99 -23.31
N GLN A 113 17.83 -11.09 -22.58
CA GLN A 113 16.68 -12.00 -22.70
C GLN A 113 16.42 -12.67 -21.35
N PRO A 114 15.18 -13.08 -21.04
CA PRO A 114 14.88 -13.82 -19.83
C PRO A 114 15.73 -15.09 -19.72
N ILE A 115 16.23 -15.37 -18.51
CA ILE A 115 16.97 -16.59 -18.19
C ILE A 115 16.02 -17.54 -17.47
N MET A 116 15.96 -18.77 -17.95
CA MET A 116 15.17 -19.84 -17.34
C MET A 116 16.11 -20.76 -16.58
N LEU A 117 16.12 -20.66 -15.25
CA LEU A 117 16.97 -21.50 -14.40
C LEU A 117 16.29 -22.83 -14.09
N SER A 118 17.06 -23.90 -14.17
CA SER A 118 16.67 -25.25 -13.76
C SER A 118 17.17 -25.58 -12.36
N SER A 119 16.48 -26.48 -11.66
CA SER A 119 16.94 -26.94 -10.34
C SER A 119 18.30 -27.61 -10.44
N GLY A 120 19.24 -27.19 -9.58
CA GLY A 120 20.62 -27.68 -9.55
C GLY A 120 21.55 -27.02 -10.58
N GLU A 121 21.06 -26.06 -11.36
CA GLU A 121 21.90 -25.28 -12.27
C GLU A 121 22.77 -24.29 -11.50
N GLU A 122 24.05 -24.20 -11.87
CA GLU A 122 24.95 -23.20 -11.33
C GLU A 122 24.71 -21.85 -12.00
N PHE A 123 24.58 -20.80 -11.19
CA PHE A 123 24.33 -19.45 -11.68
C PHE A 123 25.13 -18.44 -10.85
N THR A 124 25.73 -17.47 -11.52
CA THR A 124 26.66 -16.51 -10.90
C THR A 124 26.02 -15.13 -10.74
N PHE A 125 26.14 -14.56 -9.54
CA PHE A 125 25.88 -13.14 -9.29
C PHE A 125 27.22 -12.41 -9.15
N THR A 126 27.42 -11.32 -9.91
CA THR A 126 28.69 -10.56 -9.91
C THR A 126 28.48 -9.09 -9.60
N ILE A 127 29.46 -8.45 -8.99
CA ILE A 127 29.48 -6.98 -8.82
C ILE A 127 30.03 -6.26 -10.06
N GLN A 128 30.51 -7.00 -11.06
CA GLN A 128 30.98 -6.43 -12.32
C GLN A 128 29.79 -5.85 -13.12
N ARG A 129 29.73 -4.52 -13.21
CA ARG A 129 28.62 -3.79 -13.85
C ARG A 129 28.48 -4.14 -15.34
N GLY A 130 27.24 -4.31 -15.78
CA GLY A 130 26.90 -4.55 -17.20
C GLY A 130 26.99 -6.01 -17.65
N VAL A 131 27.32 -6.95 -16.76
CA VAL A 131 27.29 -8.39 -17.07
C VAL A 131 25.84 -8.89 -17.06
N GLY A 132 25.49 -9.63 -18.11
CA GLY A 132 24.22 -10.33 -18.30
C GLY A 132 24.35 -11.40 -19.39
N THR A 133 24.75 -12.61 -18.98
CA THR A 133 24.91 -13.82 -19.82
C THR A 133 23.91 -14.89 -19.39
N ALA A 134 23.89 -16.04 -20.05
CA ALA A 134 22.96 -17.14 -19.71
C ALA A 134 23.16 -17.69 -18.28
N ASP A 135 24.36 -17.53 -17.72
CA ASP A 135 24.84 -18.14 -16.49
C ASP A 135 25.35 -17.12 -15.45
N CYS A 136 25.31 -15.82 -15.78
CA CYS A 136 25.83 -14.77 -14.91
C CYS A 136 25.06 -13.45 -15.07
N VAL A 137 24.72 -12.81 -13.95
CA VAL A 137 24.13 -11.47 -13.94
C VAL A 137 24.80 -10.57 -12.92
N SER A 138 24.92 -9.30 -13.26
CA SER A 138 25.41 -8.30 -12.32
C SER A 138 24.38 -8.02 -11.21
N VAL A 139 24.82 -7.56 -10.04
CA VAL A 139 23.97 -7.00 -8.97
C VAL A 139 24.29 -5.53 -8.77
N ASN A 140 23.29 -4.75 -8.34
CA ASN A 140 23.46 -3.31 -8.18
C ASN A 140 24.14 -2.88 -6.86
N TYR A 141 24.51 -3.83 -6.01
CA TYR A 141 25.09 -3.63 -4.68
C TYR A 141 26.57 -4.02 -4.66
N ASP A 142 27.47 -3.05 -4.47
CA ASP A 142 28.92 -3.27 -4.61
C ASP A 142 29.51 -4.13 -3.50
N ASP A 143 28.95 -4.08 -2.30
CA ASP A 143 29.41 -4.88 -1.16
C ASP A 143 28.77 -6.28 -1.10
N PHE A 144 28.00 -6.66 -2.13
CA PHE A 144 27.27 -7.93 -2.16
C PHE A 144 28.15 -9.15 -1.87
N VAL A 145 29.34 -9.23 -2.45
CA VAL A 145 30.26 -10.37 -2.26
C VAL A 145 30.90 -10.42 -0.87
N ASN A 146 30.86 -9.32 -0.12
CA ASN A 146 31.38 -9.24 1.25
C ASN A 146 30.29 -9.55 2.30
N ASP A 147 29.02 -9.43 1.91
CA ASP A 147 27.85 -9.60 2.79
C ASP A 147 27.17 -10.98 2.63
N VAL A 148 27.72 -11.86 1.79
CA VAL A 148 27.23 -13.23 1.59
C VAL A 148 28.30 -14.25 1.94
N GLU A 149 27.87 -15.34 2.56
CA GLU A 149 28.72 -16.47 2.95
C GLU A 149 28.29 -17.77 2.27
N VAL A 150 29.19 -18.75 2.26
CA VAL A 150 28.89 -20.09 1.73
C VAL A 150 27.78 -20.72 2.59
N GLY A 151 26.68 -21.09 1.94
CA GLY A 151 25.50 -21.66 2.59
C GLY A 151 24.34 -20.69 2.74
N ASP A 152 24.55 -19.40 2.46
CA ASP A 152 23.46 -18.42 2.42
C ASP A 152 22.48 -18.70 1.29
N MET A 153 21.22 -18.33 1.53
CA MET A 153 20.15 -18.43 0.56
C MET A 153 19.88 -17.07 -0.07
N LEU A 154 20.08 -16.97 -1.38
CA LEU A 154 19.71 -15.80 -2.17
C LEU A 154 18.29 -15.96 -2.68
N LEU A 155 17.38 -15.10 -2.22
CA LEU A 155 16.03 -15.04 -2.76
C LEU A 155 16.01 -14.11 -3.96
N VAL A 156 15.67 -14.67 -5.12
CA VAL A 156 15.52 -13.92 -6.37
C VAL A 156 14.06 -14.00 -6.76
N ASP A 157 13.32 -12.91 -6.54
CA ASP A 157 11.90 -12.82 -6.89
C ASP A 157 11.59 -11.44 -7.49
N GLY A 158 10.99 -11.47 -8.67
CA GLY A 158 10.43 -10.32 -9.36
C GLY A 158 9.01 -10.70 -9.72
N MET A 159 8.05 -10.22 -8.92
CA MET A 159 6.62 -10.46 -9.07
C MET A 159 6.17 -10.52 -10.54
N GLN A 160 5.40 -11.56 -10.89
CA GLN A 160 4.57 -11.60 -12.10
C GLN A 160 3.59 -10.42 -12.15
#